data_AF-A0A524N6F4-F1
#
_entry.id   AF-A0A524N6F4-F1
#
_cell.length_a   1.000
_cell.length_b   1.000
_cell.length_c   1.000
_cell.angle_alpha   90.00
_cell.angle_beta   90.00
_cell.angle_gamma   90.00
#
_symmetry.space_group_name_H-M   'P 1'
#
loop_
_entity.id
_entity.type
_entity.pdbx_description
1 polymer ?
#
loop_
_entity_poly.entity_id
_entity_poly.type
_entity_poly.pdbx_seq_one_letter_code
_entity_poly.pdbx_strand_id
1 'polypeptide(L)'
;MKKGFTVVMEGQRIILHVFRRFFYPIQIRHNDSKFIVHSDTRRETEINYNRAEDYHLEDPFSRIKLIRLARAMKCLRTSPEDEKEYYITICTNRELYDPDAEEIRYVPFDPKRLEPLDERIKKGRRKIEWGNRAKS
;
A
#
# COMPACT_ATOMS: atom_id res chain seq x y z
N MET A 1 -2.47 -13.77 24.40
CA MET A 1 -1.54 -12.75 23.88
C MET A 1 -2.30 -11.87 22.91
N LYS A 2 -2.30 -10.54 23.10
CA LYS A 2 -2.82 -9.61 22.08
C LYS A 2 -2.01 -9.84 20.79
N LYS A 3 -2.69 -10.12 19.67
CA LYS A 3 -2.04 -10.31 18.36
C LYS A 3 -1.51 -8.94 17.89
N GLY A 4 -0.37 -8.87 17.23
CA GLY A 4 0.22 -7.60 16.78
C GLY A 4 1.74 -7.50 16.99
N PHE A 5 2.37 -6.55 16.31
CA PHE A 5 3.77 -6.23 16.59
C PHE A 5 3.88 -5.37 17.85
N THR A 6 4.69 -5.80 18.81
CA THR A 6 5.14 -4.88 19.86
C THR A 6 6.15 -3.91 19.25
N VAL A 7 5.88 -2.61 19.36
CA VAL A 7 6.76 -1.55 18.83
C VAL A 7 6.92 -0.47 19.90
N VAL A 8 8.10 0.16 19.95
CA VAL A 8 8.34 1.34 20.80
C VAL A 8 8.32 2.58 19.91
N MET A 9 7.38 3.48 20.17
CA MET A 9 7.21 4.75 19.47
C MET A 9 7.18 5.87 20.50
N GLU A 10 8.04 6.88 20.33
CA GLU A 10 8.05 8.08 21.22
C GLU A 10 8.20 7.73 22.71
N GLY A 11 8.98 6.69 23.03
CA GLY A 11 9.19 6.22 24.40
C GLY A 11 8.04 5.40 24.97
N GLN A 12 6.96 5.17 24.20
CA GLN A 12 5.82 4.37 24.60
C GLN A 12 5.81 3.01 23.88
N ARG A 13 5.50 1.95 24.62
CA ARG A 13 5.27 0.62 24.05
C ARG A 13 3.82 0.52 23.57
N ILE A 14 3.66 0.24 22.28
CA ILE A 14 2.37 0.07 21.61
C ILE A 14 2.26 -1.31 20.97
N ILE A 15 1.04 -1.71 20.64
CA ILE A 15 0.73 -2.85 19.79
C ILE A 15 0.28 -2.31 18.43
N LEU A 16 1.02 -2.67 17.38
CA LEU A 16 0.70 -2.33 16.00
C LEU A 16 -0.01 -3.49 15.32
N HIS A 17 -1.24 -3.23 14.89
CA HIS A 17 -2.03 -4.10 14.02
C HIS A 17 -1.89 -3.68 12.56
N VAL A 18 -1.54 -4.64 11.70
CA VAL A 18 -1.28 -4.39 10.28
C VAL A 18 -2.29 -5.14 9.43
N PHE A 19 -2.99 -4.41 8.56
CA PHE A 19 -3.98 -4.93 7.63
C PHE A 19 -3.48 -4.78 6.21
N ARG A 20 -3.76 -5.74 5.33
CA ARG A 20 -3.47 -5.66 3.90
C ARG A 20 -4.74 -5.30 3.14
N ARG A 21 -4.72 -4.21 2.38
CA ARG A 21 -5.78 -3.85 1.41
C ARG A 21 -5.53 -4.55 0.09
N PHE A 22 -6.47 -5.27 -0.49
CA PHE A 22 -6.24 -5.98 -1.76
C PHE A 22 -6.69 -5.17 -2.97
N PHE A 23 -5.92 -5.27 -4.05
CA PHE A 23 -6.26 -4.70 -5.35
C PHE A 23 -6.35 -5.81 -6.40
N TYR A 24 -7.24 -5.62 -7.37
CA TYR A 24 -7.41 -6.51 -8.50
C TYR A 24 -6.71 -5.95 -9.73
N PRO A 25 -5.76 -6.66 -10.35
CA PRO A 25 -5.09 -6.20 -11.56
C PRO A 25 -6.04 -6.32 -12.77
N ILE A 26 -6.27 -5.20 -13.46
CA ILE A 26 -7.04 -5.13 -14.70
C ILE A 26 -6.06 -4.92 -15.85
N GLN A 27 -6.02 -5.89 -16.77
CA GLN A 27 -5.22 -5.78 -17.99
C GLN A 27 -6.00 -5.04 -19.07
N ILE A 28 -5.41 -4.01 -19.65
CA ILE A 28 -6.02 -3.15 -20.65
C ILE A 28 -5.17 -3.17 -21.92
N ARG A 29 -5.82 -3.19 -23.08
CA ARG A 29 -5.18 -3.07 -24.40
C ARG A 29 -5.40 -1.66 -24.97
N HIS A 30 -4.36 -1.09 -25.58
CA HIS A 30 -4.40 0.19 -26.30
C HIS A 30 -3.32 0.20 -27.38
N ASN A 31 -3.67 0.43 -28.65
CA ASN A 31 -2.75 0.46 -29.81
C ASN A 31 -1.71 -0.67 -29.79
N ASP A 32 -2.20 -1.92 -29.79
CA ASP A 32 -1.43 -3.18 -29.72
C ASP A 32 -0.55 -3.38 -28.48
N SER A 33 -0.53 -2.41 -27.57
CA SER A 33 0.18 -2.47 -26.29
C SER A 33 -0.76 -2.91 -25.18
N LYS A 34 -0.19 -3.57 -24.15
CA LYS A 34 -0.90 -4.00 -22.93
C LYS A 34 -0.33 -3.26 -21.73
N PHE A 35 -1.19 -2.83 -20.83
CA PHE A 35 -0.79 -2.28 -19.53
C PHE A 35 -1.74 -2.74 -18.42
N ILE A 36 -1.32 -2.60 -17.16
CA ILE A 36 -2.08 -3.04 -15.98
C ILE A 36 -2.50 -1.82 -15.17
N VAL A 37 -3.74 -1.81 -14.70
CA VAL A 37 -4.24 -0.87 -13.69
C VAL A 37 -4.83 -1.67 -12.54
N HIS A 38 -4.54 -1.29 -11.30
CA HIS A 38 -4.99 -2.00 -10.11
C HIS A 38 -6.27 -1.37 -9.54
N SER A 39 -7.39 -2.09 -9.52
CA SER A 39 -8.66 -1.63 -8.94
C SER A 39 -8.77 -1.98 -7.46
N ASP A 40 -9.22 -1.05 -6.62
CA ASP A 40 -9.39 -1.30 -5.19
C ASP A 40 -10.58 -2.23 -4.93
N THR A 41 -10.33 -3.36 -4.24
CA THR A 41 -11.34 -4.39 -4.04
C THR A 41 -12.28 -4.15 -2.86
N ARG A 42 -12.01 -3.22 -1.93
CA ARG A 42 -12.75 -3.22 -0.66
C ARG A 42 -12.08 -3.94 0.49
N ARG A 43 -11.36 -5.00 0.13
CA ARG A 43 -11.06 -6.10 1.02
C ARG A 43 -9.83 -5.79 1.85
N GLU A 44 -9.96 -5.96 3.15
CA GLU A 44 -8.87 -5.86 4.11
C GLU A 44 -8.79 -7.15 4.93
N THR A 45 -7.57 -7.62 5.19
CA THR A 45 -7.32 -8.71 6.14
C THR A 45 -6.14 -8.35 7.02
N GLU A 46 -6.24 -8.63 8.31
CA GLU A 46 -5.07 -8.57 9.19
C GLU A 46 -4.00 -9.55 8.68
N ILE A 47 -2.74 -9.14 8.69
CA ILE A 47 -1.65 -10.00 8.22
C ILE A 47 -1.40 -11.15 9.20
N ASN A 48 -0.78 -12.22 8.71
CA ASN A 48 -0.25 -13.25 9.59
C ASN A 48 1.11 -12.81 10.13
N TYR A 49 1.18 -12.47 11.42
CA TYR A 49 2.42 -12.01 12.07
C TYR A 49 3.54 -13.05 12.08
N ASN A 50 3.23 -14.34 11.91
CA ASN A 50 4.24 -15.40 11.76
C ASN A 50 4.85 -15.44 10.35
N ARG A 51 4.34 -14.63 9.43
CA ARG A 51 4.81 -14.46 8.04
C ARG A 51 5.09 -12.99 7.77
N ALA A 52 5.73 -12.31 8.73
CA ALA A 52 6.01 -10.88 8.65
C ALA A 52 6.96 -10.53 7.50
N GLU A 53 7.84 -11.45 7.14
CA GLU A 53 8.80 -11.38 6.03
C GLU A 53 8.13 -11.18 4.67
N ASP A 54 6.94 -11.75 4.46
CA ASP A 54 6.15 -11.54 3.23
C ASP A 54 5.75 -10.07 3.02
N TYR A 55 5.83 -9.28 4.09
CA TYR A 55 5.48 -7.87 4.14
C TYR A 55 6.69 -6.95 4.38
N HIS A 56 7.90 -7.51 4.47
CA HIS A 56 9.12 -6.82 4.91
C HIS A 56 8.98 -6.17 6.30
N LEU A 57 8.28 -6.84 7.23
CA LEU A 57 8.01 -6.37 8.60
C LEU A 57 8.64 -7.25 9.68
N GLU A 58 9.54 -8.15 9.33
CA GLU A 58 10.39 -8.90 10.24
C GLU A 58 11.37 -7.98 10.99
N ASP A 59 11.85 -6.94 10.31
CA ASP A 59 12.76 -5.95 10.85
C ASP A 59 12.02 -4.85 11.64
N PRO A 60 12.43 -4.56 12.90
CA PRO A 60 11.89 -3.44 13.67
C PRO A 60 12.01 -2.08 12.98
N PHE A 61 13.08 -1.80 12.21
CA PHE A 61 13.20 -0.49 11.55
C PHE A 61 12.19 -0.33 10.42
N SER A 62 11.91 -1.38 9.64
CA SER A 62 10.81 -1.39 8.67
C SER A 62 9.45 -1.07 9.31
N ARG A 63 9.16 -1.65 10.48
CA ARG A 63 7.92 -1.34 11.23
C ARG A 63 7.84 0.13 11.62
N ILE A 64 8.93 0.69 12.17
CA ILE A 64 8.99 2.10 12.57
C ILE A 64 8.85 3.03 11.36
N LYS A 65 9.52 2.71 10.25
CA LYS A 65 9.42 3.47 9.00
C LYS A 65 7.97 3.49 8.50
N LEU A 66 7.30 2.34 8.55
CA LEU A 66 5.91 2.20 8.16
C LEU A 66 4.98 3.06 9.05
N ILE A 67 5.14 3.01 10.37
CA ILE A 67 4.39 3.85 11.32
C ILE A 67 4.60 5.35 11.02
N ARG A 68 5.85 5.78 10.84
CA ARG A 68 6.19 7.18 10.56
C ARG A 68 5.53 7.67 9.27
N LEU A 69 5.59 6.86 8.22
CA LEU A 69 4.92 7.16 6.95
C LEU A 69 3.40 7.26 7.14
N ALA A 70 2.80 6.31 7.85
CA ALA A 70 1.35 6.31 8.08
C ALA A 70 0.88 7.53 8.87
N ARG A 71 1.67 7.97 9.86
CA ARG A 71 1.39 9.19 10.62
C ARG A 71 1.48 10.43 9.73
N ALA A 72 2.54 10.54 8.92
CA ALA A 72 2.71 11.64 7.97
C ALA A 72 1.57 11.70 6.93
N MET A 73 1.04 10.54 6.54
CA MET A 73 -0.09 10.40 5.62
C MET A 73 -1.46 10.50 6.31
N LYS A 74 -1.51 10.64 7.64
CA LYS A 74 -2.75 10.68 8.44
C LYS A 74 -3.63 9.42 8.26
N CYS A 75 -3.02 8.25 8.04
CA CYS A 75 -3.70 6.96 7.93
C CYS A 75 -3.36 5.98 9.06
N LEU A 76 -2.53 6.41 10.02
CA LEU A 76 -2.34 5.71 11.29
C LEU A 76 -3.56 5.97 12.18
N ARG A 77 -4.24 4.90 12.61
CA ARG A 77 -5.44 4.97 13.46
C ARG A 77 -5.12 4.43 14.85
N THR A 78 -5.75 5.00 15.88
CA THR A 78 -5.70 4.48 17.26
C THR A 78 -6.98 3.73 17.59
N SER A 79 -6.90 2.72 18.46
CA SER A 79 -8.12 2.12 19.03
C SER A 79 -8.84 3.16 19.89
N PRO A 80 -10.18 3.26 19.81
CA PRO A 80 -10.96 4.00 20.80
C PRO A 80 -10.97 3.31 22.18
N GLU A 81 -10.69 2.01 22.24
CA GLU A 81 -10.73 1.21 23.48
C GLU A 81 -9.37 1.13 24.21
N ASP A 82 -8.27 1.28 23.47
CA ASP A 82 -6.89 1.20 24.00
C ASP A 82 -5.96 2.16 23.24
N GLU A 83 -5.55 3.24 23.90
CA GLU A 83 -4.63 4.24 23.33
C GLU A 83 -3.25 3.66 22.94
N LYS A 84 -2.93 2.45 23.40
CA LYS A 84 -1.69 1.73 23.07
C LYS A 84 -1.86 0.80 21.87
N GLU A 85 -3.04 0.73 21.26
CA GLU A 85 -3.30 -0.04 20.06
C GLU A 85 -3.42 0.85 18.82
N TYR A 86 -2.62 0.54 17.81
CA TYR A 86 -2.55 1.29 16.57
C TYR A 86 -2.83 0.37 15.38
N TYR A 87 -3.52 0.91 14.38
CA TYR A 87 -3.96 0.20 13.19
C TYR A 87 -3.41 0.90 11.96
N ILE A 88 -2.81 0.11 11.08
CA ILE A 88 -2.39 0.57 9.76
C ILE A 88 -2.88 -0.41 8.70
N THR A 89 -3.39 0.13 7.60
CA THR A 89 -3.65 -0.65 6.39
C THR A 89 -2.52 -0.39 5.40
N ILE A 90 -1.95 -1.44 4.82
CA ILE A 90 -0.85 -1.39 3.84
C ILE A 90 -1.29 -1.89 2.48
N CYS A 91 -0.61 -1.39 1.45
CA CYS A 91 -0.63 -1.93 0.10
C CYS A 91 0.73 -1.82 -0.56
N THR A 92 0.89 -2.32 -1.78
CA THR A 92 2.13 -2.15 -2.52
C THR A 92 2.14 -0.85 -3.31
N ASN A 93 3.33 -0.27 -3.52
CA ASN A 93 3.55 0.85 -4.43
C ASN A 93 3.02 0.57 -5.84
N ARG A 94 3.10 -0.67 -6.34
CA ARG A 94 2.56 -1.04 -7.66
C ARG A 94 1.05 -0.91 -7.77
N GLU A 95 0.35 -1.22 -6.70
CA GLU A 95 -1.11 -1.12 -6.69
C GLU A 95 -1.57 0.33 -6.59
N LEU A 96 -0.86 1.14 -5.81
CA LEU A 96 -1.28 2.49 -5.47
C LEU A 96 -0.78 3.56 -6.46
N TYR A 97 0.46 3.46 -6.92
CA TYR A 97 1.15 4.56 -7.63
C TYR A 97 1.73 4.17 -8.98
N ASP A 98 2.43 3.04 -9.08
CA ASP A 98 3.23 2.72 -10.26
C ASP A 98 3.21 1.21 -10.57
N PRO A 99 2.26 0.74 -11.41
CA PRO A 99 2.12 -0.66 -11.77
C PRO A 99 3.40 -1.31 -12.32
N ASP A 100 4.32 -0.51 -12.88
CA ASP A 100 5.54 -0.97 -13.53
C ASP A 100 6.79 -0.83 -12.62
N ALA A 101 6.64 -0.43 -11.35
CA ALA A 101 7.77 -0.18 -10.45
C ALA A 101 8.67 -1.43 -10.32
N GLU A 102 9.98 -1.30 -10.54
CA GLU A 102 10.91 -2.44 -10.51
C GLU A 102 10.91 -3.17 -9.15
N GLU A 103 10.89 -2.41 -8.05
CA GLU A 103 10.87 -2.93 -6.68
C GLU A 103 9.47 -2.84 -6.06
N ILE A 104 9.01 -3.93 -5.45
CA ILE A 104 7.75 -3.97 -4.69
C ILE A 104 8.02 -3.54 -3.25
N ARG A 105 7.39 -2.45 -2.82
CA ARG A 105 7.46 -1.94 -1.45
C ARG A 105 6.08 -1.83 -0.85
N TYR A 106 5.95 -2.28 0.40
CA TYR A 106 4.75 -2.05 1.19
C TYR A 106 4.74 -0.62 1.74
N VAL A 107 3.62 0.06 1.52
CA VAL A 107 3.37 1.44 1.90
C VAL A 107 2.03 1.54 2.61
N PRO A 108 1.84 2.55 3.49
CA PRO A 108 0.54 2.82 4.07
C PRO A 108 -0.50 3.13 2.97
N PHE A 109 -1.67 2.50 3.06
CA PHE A 109 -2.80 2.80 2.20
C PHE A 109 -3.47 4.09 2.67
N ASP A 110 -3.64 5.04 1.74
CA ASP A 110 -4.41 6.26 1.94
C ASP A 110 -5.48 6.35 0.83
N PRO A 111 -6.78 6.17 1.15
CA PRO A 111 -7.83 6.20 0.16
C PRO A 111 -7.96 7.56 -0.54
N LYS A 112 -7.50 8.66 0.09
CA LYS A 112 -7.56 10.00 -0.52
C LYS A 112 -6.58 10.17 -1.68
N ARG A 113 -5.56 9.31 -1.75
CA ARG A 113 -4.57 9.30 -2.83
C ARG A 113 -4.93 8.34 -3.96
N LEU A 114 -6.00 7.57 -3.82
CA LEU A 114 -6.45 6.67 -4.86
C LEU A 114 -7.17 7.48 -5.95
N GLU A 115 -6.50 7.66 -7.08
CA GLU A 115 -7.11 8.30 -8.25
C GLU A 115 -8.26 7.43 -8.80
N PRO A 116 -9.33 8.04 -9.35
CA PRO A 116 -10.39 7.31 -10.02
C PRO A 116 -9.85 6.36 -11.10
N LEU A 117 -10.49 5.20 -11.25
CA LEU A 117 -10.03 4.17 -12.18
C LEU A 117 -9.89 4.74 -13.61
N ASP A 118 -10.87 5.50 -14.09
CA ASP A 118 -10.87 6.08 -15.44
C ASP A 118 -9.69 7.04 -15.68
N GLU A 119 -9.31 7.85 -14.69
CA GLU A 119 -8.17 8.75 -14.79
C GLU A 119 -6.84 7.97 -14.84
N ARG A 120 -6.72 6.88 -14.09
CA ARG A 120 -5.55 5.99 -14.15
C ARG A 120 -5.44 5.29 -15.50
N ILE A 121 -6.56 4.83 -16.06
CA ILE A 121 -6.63 4.25 -17.41
C ILE A 121 -6.16 5.29 -18.44
N LYS A 122 -6.66 6.52 -18.35
CA LYS A 122 -6.29 7.63 -19.24
C LYS A 122 -4.80 7.96 -19.16
N LYS A 123 -4.20 7.98 -17.97
CA LYS A 123 -2.75 8.13 -17.80
C LYS A 123 -1.96 6.99 -18.44
N GLY A 124 -2.40 5.75 -18.27
CA GLY A 124 -1.79 4.58 -18.91
C GLY A 124 -1.79 4.68 -20.44
N ARG A 125 -2.94 5.06 -21.03
CA ARG A 125 -3.05 5.31 -22.48
C ARG A 125 -2.08 6.39 -22.97
N ARG A 126 -2.02 7.54 -22.26
CA ARG A 126 -1.09 8.64 -22.59
C ARG A 126 0.38 8.19 -22.53
N LYS A 127 0.76 7.38 -21.54
CA LYS A 127 2.12 6.84 -21.41
C LYS A 127 2.50 5.99 -22.63
N ILE A 128 1.59 5.15 -23.11
CA ILE A 128 1.78 4.35 -24.35
C ILE A 128 1.91 5.26 -25.57
N GLU A 129 0.99 6.22 -25.73
CA GLU A 129 1.00 7.13 -26.89
C GLU A 129 2.29 7.96 -26.97
N TRP A 130 2.76 8.50 -25.85
CA TRP A 130 4.05 9.19 -25.78
C TRP A 130 5.23 8.26 -26.06
N GLY A 131 5.21 7.05 -25.49
CA GLY A 131 6.24 6.04 -25.74
C GLY A 131 6.34 5.65 -27.22
N ASN A 132 5.22 5.59 -27.93
CA ASN A 132 5.20 5.32 -29.37
C ASN A 132 5.71 6.52 -30.18
N ARG A 133 5.32 7.75 -29.82
CA ARG A 133 5.82 8.96 -30.48
C ARG A 133 7.33 9.14 -30.34
N ALA A 134 7.89 8.82 -29.19
CA ALA A 134 9.34 8.92 -28.96
C ALA A 134 10.17 7.87 -29.73
N LYS A 135 9.52 6.85 -30.30
CA LYS A 135 10.16 5.79 -31.09
C LYS A 135 9.99 5.99 -32.60
N SER A 136 9.17 6.95 -33.02
CA SER A 136 8.97 7.39 -34.40
C SER A 136 9.92 8.52 -34.75
#